data_AF-A0A1F8A151-F1
#
_entry.id   AF-A0A1F8A151-F1
#
_cell.length_a   1.000
_cell.length_b   1.000
_cell.length_c   1.000
_cell.angle_alpha   90.00
_cell.angle_beta   90.00
_cell.angle_gamma   90.00
#
_symmetry.space_group_name_H-M   'P 1'
#
loop_
_entity.id
_entity.type
_entity.pdbx_description
1 polymer ?
#
loop_
_entity_poly.entity_id
_entity_poly.type
_entity_poly.pdbx_seq_one_letter_code
_entity_poly.pdbx_strand_id
1 'polypeptide(L)'
;MVKRPVIAVAGLACETSTFTPSRTLAPAFHPRRGNEVIDEYNFLQTGTPLGEAAEWHGALIGHALPGGMVTHDAFEGLAGEIVTRLGKIVATTVVHGLWFDIHGAMCVEGIDDAEVELLRRIRAVIGPDVIVSASMDLHGNVSRELAHESDMLTCYRTAPHEDESETKERACRNLVDLLTQSSDVAGGPLRPLKAWIPVPILLPGEQTSTRIEPAKSLYEIVPEVEAEPGVVDAAIWVGYPWADEPRNRGAIVVTGWDATAIAAGAERLAKKFWDSRKDFKFVAPTRSFKQCIDTALASPVHPFFISDSGDNPTAGGSGDVTWGLTRLLDRSEFKSPSGPKVIYASVPGPQAVQTMVQAGVGATVTVTAGAEVDHIHAGPITMTGRVHSIKHGDKDAVTEAVLQVGSVFAILTQLRKPYHHQRDFTDLNLNPRATDIVIVKIGYLEPELFDMAADWMLGLTPGGVDQDIKRLGHKRIRRPMWPFDTTFPQPPDITARIIAKSNEPMDGPDE
;
A
#
# COMPACT_ATOMS: atom_id res chain seq x y z
N MET A 1 20.88 -36.06 10.88
CA MET A 1 20.19 -35.04 10.07
C MET A 1 20.06 -33.81 10.93
N VAL A 2 20.49 -32.65 10.43
CA VAL A 2 20.14 -31.36 11.06
C VAL A 2 18.62 -31.28 11.04
N LYS A 3 18.00 -31.02 12.20
CA LYS A 3 16.54 -30.94 12.29
C LYS A 3 16.09 -29.65 11.60
N ARG A 4 15.28 -29.76 10.54
CA ARG A 4 14.70 -28.59 9.86
C ARG A 4 13.84 -27.80 10.85
N PRO A 5 13.98 -26.47 10.96
CA PRO A 5 13.08 -25.67 11.77
C PRO A 5 11.67 -25.72 11.17
N VAL A 6 10.68 -25.70 12.05
CA VAL A 6 9.26 -25.59 11.69
C VAL A 6 8.87 -24.12 11.75
N ILE A 7 8.36 -23.58 10.64
CA ILE A 7 7.99 -22.16 10.51
C ILE A 7 6.50 -22.06 10.15
N ALA A 8 5.76 -21.33 10.97
CA ALA A 8 4.37 -20.98 10.66
C ALA A 8 4.31 -19.73 9.76
N VAL A 9 3.30 -19.63 8.90
CA VAL A 9 3.03 -18.44 8.08
C VAL A 9 1.64 -17.91 8.39
N ALA A 10 1.55 -16.64 8.77
CA ALA A 10 0.28 -15.98 9.04
C ALA A 10 0.36 -14.46 8.86
N GLY A 11 -0.76 -13.82 8.54
CA GLY A 11 -0.85 -12.37 8.57
C GLY A 11 -1.99 -11.80 7.73
N LEU A 12 -2.20 -10.50 7.85
CA LEU A 12 -3.18 -9.74 7.08
C LEU A 12 -2.49 -8.52 6.47
N ALA A 13 -2.55 -8.39 5.15
CA ALA A 13 -1.98 -7.29 4.42
C ALA A 13 -3.09 -6.45 3.80
N CYS A 14 -3.18 -5.19 4.23
CA CYS A 14 -4.02 -4.19 3.61
C CYS A 14 -3.42 -2.82 3.90
N GLU A 15 -3.48 -1.95 2.91
CA GLU A 15 -3.21 -0.52 3.06
C GLU A 15 -4.56 0.20 3.19
N THR A 16 -4.76 0.96 4.27
CA THR A 16 -6.09 1.53 4.53
C THR A 16 -6.07 3.01 4.84
N SER A 17 -6.85 3.78 4.09
CA SER A 17 -7.08 5.18 4.38
C SER A 17 -8.09 5.36 5.51
N THR A 18 -7.78 6.21 6.47
CA THR A 18 -8.72 6.68 7.52
C THR A 18 -9.54 7.88 7.06
N PHE A 19 -9.23 8.46 5.90
CA PHE A 19 -9.90 9.66 5.37
C PHE A 19 -10.97 9.34 4.33
N THR A 20 -11.09 8.07 3.91
CA THR A 20 -12.23 7.60 3.12
C THR A 20 -13.34 7.03 4.04
N PRO A 21 -14.63 7.22 3.69
CA PRO A 21 -15.73 6.52 4.35
C PRO A 21 -15.84 5.05 3.92
N SER A 22 -15.05 4.60 2.92
CA SER A 22 -14.99 3.20 2.50
C SER A 22 -14.61 2.27 3.66
N ARG A 23 -15.03 1.01 3.56
CA ARG A 23 -14.76 -0.02 4.58
C ARG A 23 -14.33 -1.32 3.92
N THR A 24 -13.33 -1.95 4.51
CA THR A 24 -12.79 -3.22 4.04
C THR A 24 -13.38 -4.36 4.88
N LEU A 25 -14.06 -5.29 4.21
CA LEU A 25 -14.71 -6.45 4.82
C LEU A 25 -13.84 -7.71 4.65
N ALA A 26 -14.05 -8.72 5.50
CA ALA A 26 -13.24 -9.95 5.50
C ALA A 26 -13.12 -10.65 4.12
N PRO A 27 -14.17 -10.72 3.26
CA PRO A 27 -14.04 -11.31 1.93
C PRO A 27 -13.04 -10.62 1.01
N ALA A 28 -12.79 -9.32 1.21
CA ALA A 28 -11.85 -8.54 0.38
C ALA A 28 -10.39 -9.00 0.55
N PHE A 29 -10.07 -9.70 1.64
CA PHE A 29 -8.74 -10.26 1.90
C PHE A 29 -8.45 -11.54 1.12
N HIS A 30 -9.44 -12.13 0.45
CA HIS A 30 -9.29 -13.42 -0.25
C HIS A 30 -8.50 -14.46 0.57
N PRO A 31 -8.93 -14.76 1.82
CA PRO A 31 -8.09 -15.49 2.77
C PRO A 31 -7.71 -16.87 2.26
N ARG A 32 -6.40 -17.16 2.25
CA ARG A 32 -5.80 -18.45 1.92
C ARG A 32 -5.45 -19.21 3.19
N ARG A 33 -5.60 -20.53 3.18
CA ARG A 33 -5.55 -21.36 4.40
C ARG A 33 -4.67 -22.59 4.22
N GLY A 34 -3.94 -22.96 5.27
CA GLY A 34 -3.16 -24.20 5.25
C GLY A 34 -2.15 -24.19 4.10
N ASN A 35 -2.16 -25.24 3.28
CA ASN A 35 -1.25 -25.37 2.15
C ASN A 35 -1.42 -24.28 1.08
N GLU A 36 -2.61 -23.67 0.93
CA GLU A 36 -2.82 -22.57 -0.01
C GLU A 36 -1.91 -21.37 0.29
N VAL A 37 -1.50 -21.21 1.55
CA VAL A 37 -0.54 -20.17 1.97
C VAL A 37 0.86 -20.47 1.43
N ILE A 38 1.25 -21.74 1.40
CA ILE A 38 2.58 -22.16 0.92
C ILE A 38 2.61 -22.15 -0.61
N ASP A 39 1.53 -22.62 -1.24
CA ASP A 39 1.38 -22.68 -2.69
C ASP A 39 1.44 -21.29 -3.33
N GLU A 40 1.01 -20.24 -2.62
CA GLU A 40 1.12 -18.84 -3.05
C GLU A 40 2.58 -18.40 -3.31
N TYR A 41 3.53 -18.95 -2.57
CA TYR A 41 4.92 -18.50 -2.60
C TYR A 41 5.84 -19.53 -3.22
N ASN A 42 6.20 -19.33 -4.49
CA ASN A 42 7.07 -20.23 -5.24
C ASN A 42 8.37 -20.57 -4.50
N PHE A 43 8.97 -19.61 -3.80
CA PHE A 43 10.22 -19.80 -3.05
C PHE A 43 10.07 -20.68 -1.80
N LEU A 44 8.84 -21.00 -1.33
CA LEU A 44 8.60 -21.92 -0.22
C LEU A 44 8.31 -23.36 -0.67
N GLN A 45 8.11 -23.58 -1.97
CA GLN A 45 7.73 -24.89 -2.49
C GLN A 45 8.87 -25.91 -2.40
N THR A 46 8.53 -27.19 -2.21
CA THR A 46 9.48 -28.31 -2.20
C THR A 46 10.37 -28.30 -3.45
N GLY A 47 11.66 -28.58 -3.30
CA GLY A 47 12.66 -28.50 -4.37
C GLY A 47 13.32 -27.13 -4.55
N THR A 48 12.88 -26.10 -3.82
CA THR A 48 13.58 -24.80 -3.73
C THR A 48 14.52 -24.75 -2.50
N PRO A 49 15.51 -23.85 -2.47
CA PRO A 49 16.41 -23.73 -1.31
C PRO A 49 15.68 -23.55 0.03
N LEU A 50 14.69 -22.64 0.12
CA LEU A 50 13.94 -22.41 1.37
C LEU A 50 12.92 -23.51 1.66
N GLY A 51 12.28 -24.06 0.62
CA GLY A 51 11.37 -25.20 0.76
C GLY A 51 12.05 -26.46 1.28
N GLU A 52 13.36 -26.62 1.06
CA GLU A 52 14.15 -27.73 1.63
C GLU A 52 14.81 -27.40 2.98
N ALA A 53 14.99 -26.12 3.30
CA ALA A 53 15.67 -25.70 4.52
C ALA A 53 14.77 -25.69 5.77
N ALA A 54 13.46 -25.54 5.63
CA ALA A 54 12.50 -25.47 6.75
C ALA A 54 11.19 -26.19 6.45
N GLU A 55 10.48 -26.65 7.48
CA GLU A 55 9.14 -27.21 7.36
C GLU A 55 8.10 -26.09 7.52
N TRP A 56 7.39 -25.76 6.45
CA TRP A 56 6.48 -24.60 6.40
C TRP A 56 5.02 -25.02 6.67
N HIS A 57 4.35 -24.29 7.57
CA HIS A 57 2.95 -24.52 7.93
C HIS A 57 2.13 -23.23 7.78
N GLY A 58 1.23 -23.20 6.80
CA GLY A 58 0.31 -22.07 6.66
C GLY A 58 -0.82 -22.10 7.69
N ALA A 59 -0.99 -21.02 8.45
CA ALA A 59 -2.21 -20.79 9.22
C ALA A 59 -3.25 -20.14 8.31
N LEU A 60 -3.17 -18.81 8.15
CA LEU A 60 -3.98 -18.03 7.24
C LEU A 60 -3.21 -16.77 6.84
N ILE A 61 -3.20 -16.47 5.55
CA ILE A 61 -2.84 -15.15 5.03
C ILE A 61 -4.05 -14.55 4.34
N GLY A 62 -4.18 -13.23 4.38
CA GLY A 62 -5.20 -12.50 3.62
C GLY A 62 -4.63 -11.20 3.11
N HIS A 63 -4.74 -10.96 1.80
CA HIS A 63 -4.27 -9.73 1.15
C HIS A 63 -5.45 -9.04 0.48
N ALA A 64 -5.77 -7.85 0.95
CA ALA A 64 -6.82 -7.02 0.36
C ALA A 64 -6.21 -5.90 -0.48
N LEU A 65 -6.90 -5.55 -1.58
CA LEU A 65 -6.62 -4.31 -2.31
C LEU A 65 -6.71 -3.12 -1.33
N PRO A 66 -5.86 -2.09 -1.46
CA PRO A 66 -5.95 -0.89 -0.64
C PRO A 66 -7.37 -0.32 -0.61
N GLY A 67 -7.81 0.12 0.57
CA GLY A 67 -9.20 0.51 0.79
C GLY A 67 -9.37 1.48 1.94
N GLY A 68 -10.59 1.57 2.46
CA GLY A 68 -10.81 2.23 3.75
C GLY A 68 -10.54 1.29 4.92
N MET A 69 -10.71 1.82 6.13
CA MET A 69 -10.50 1.06 7.37
C MET A 69 -11.16 -0.32 7.34
N VAL A 70 -10.44 -1.32 7.84
CA VAL A 70 -10.99 -2.67 8.03
C VAL A 70 -12.03 -2.61 9.13
N THR A 71 -13.21 -3.17 8.87
CA THR A 71 -14.25 -3.23 9.91
C THR A 71 -13.80 -4.08 11.09
N HIS A 72 -14.19 -3.68 12.30
CA HIS A 72 -13.88 -4.44 13.52
C HIS A 72 -14.24 -5.93 13.38
N ASP A 73 -15.44 -6.24 12.90
CA ASP A 73 -15.91 -7.62 12.72
C ASP A 73 -15.07 -8.43 11.72
N ALA A 74 -14.58 -7.79 10.66
CA ALA A 74 -13.69 -8.44 9.70
C ALA A 74 -12.35 -8.79 10.32
N PHE A 75 -11.77 -7.87 11.09
CA PHE A 75 -10.53 -8.11 11.81
C PHE A 75 -10.70 -9.22 12.85
N GLU A 76 -11.74 -9.15 13.69
CA GLU A 76 -12.02 -10.17 14.71
C GLU A 76 -12.22 -11.56 14.10
N GLY A 77 -12.96 -11.67 12.99
CA GLY A 77 -13.16 -12.92 12.29
C GLY A 77 -11.86 -13.53 11.74
N LEU A 78 -11.05 -12.72 11.06
CA LEU A 78 -9.79 -13.19 10.44
C LEU A 78 -8.69 -13.45 11.49
N ALA A 79 -8.51 -12.55 12.45
CA ALA A 79 -7.57 -12.71 13.55
C ALA A 79 -7.92 -13.94 14.42
N GLY A 80 -9.20 -14.13 14.74
CA GLY A 80 -9.68 -15.31 15.46
C GLY A 80 -9.43 -16.62 14.70
N GLU A 81 -9.59 -16.62 13.37
CA GLU A 81 -9.26 -17.77 12.54
C GLU A 81 -7.74 -18.05 12.53
N ILE A 82 -6.90 -17.02 12.39
CA ILE A 82 -5.43 -17.13 12.48
C ILE A 82 -5.02 -17.78 13.81
N VAL A 83 -5.48 -17.24 14.94
CA VAL A 83 -5.22 -17.75 16.30
C VAL A 83 -5.64 -19.22 16.43
N THR A 84 -6.84 -19.56 15.96
CA THR A 84 -7.37 -20.94 16.01
C THR A 84 -6.50 -21.91 15.22
N ARG A 85 -6.04 -21.51 14.03
CA ARG A 85 -5.22 -22.36 13.15
C ARG A 85 -3.81 -22.53 13.67
N LEU A 86 -3.19 -21.46 14.16
CA LEU A 86 -1.91 -21.54 14.86
C LEU A 86 -2.01 -22.46 16.07
N GLY A 87 -3.11 -22.39 16.83
CA GLY A 87 -3.39 -23.30 17.94
C GLY A 87 -3.38 -24.78 17.55
N LYS A 88 -3.88 -25.12 16.35
CA LYS A 88 -3.83 -26.48 15.81
C LYS A 88 -2.42 -26.89 15.40
N ILE A 89 -1.63 -25.97 14.84
CA ILE A 89 -0.24 -26.24 14.43
C ILE A 89 0.62 -26.50 15.67
N VAL A 90 0.57 -25.64 16.69
CA VAL A 90 1.37 -25.81 17.92
C VAL A 90 0.97 -27.03 18.75
N ALA A 91 -0.25 -27.53 18.58
CA ALA A 91 -0.71 -28.76 19.23
C ALA A 91 -0.12 -30.04 18.60
N THR A 92 0.36 -29.98 17.35
CA THR A 92 0.90 -31.15 16.63
C THR A 92 2.40 -31.10 16.44
N THR A 93 3.02 -29.91 16.51
CA THR A 93 4.46 -29.73 16.31
C THR A 93 5.00 -28.53 17.09
N VAL A 94 6.31 -28.51 17.31
CA VAL A 94 6.99 -27.36 17.92
C VAL A 94 7.32 -26.36 16.82
N VAL A 95 6.69 -25.19 16.88
CA VAL A 95 6.98 -24.06 15.99
C VAL A 95 8.24 -23.35 16.49
N HIS A 96 9.17 -23.06 15.59
CA HIS A 96 10.44 -22.39 15.89
C HIS A 96 10.44 -20.95 15.36
N GLY A 97 9.75 -20.70 14.25
CA GLY A 97 9.60 -19.37 13.65
C GLY A 97 8.18 -19.06 13.20
N LEU A 98 7.89 -17.78 13.06
CA LEU A 98 6.73 -17.23 12.36
C LEU A 98 7.22 -16.29 11.28
N TRP A 99 6.81 -16.53 10.04
CA TRP A 99 6.79 -15.46 9.05
C TRP A 99 5.46 -14.70 9.15
N PHE A 100 5.55 -13.44 9.55
CA PHE A 100 4.45 -12.52 9.71
C PHE A 100 4.28 -11.69 8.42
N ASP A 101 3.34 -12.14 7.59
CA ASP A 101 3.11 -11.61 6.25
C ASP A 101 2.06 -10.49 6.29
N ILE A 102 2.53 -9.24 6.35
CA ILE A 102 1.70 -8.05 6.60
C ILE A 102 2.06 -6.91 5.65
N HIS A 103 1.18 -5.91 5.55
CA HIS A 103 1.49 -4.68 4.83
C HIS A 103 2.23 -3.66 5.70
N GLY A 104 1.74 -3.46 6.93
CA GLY A 104 2.23 -2.43 7.85
C GLY A 104 1.46 -1.11 7.85
N ALA A 105 0.42 -0.96 7.03
CA ALA A 105 -0.42 0.24 6.97
C ALA A 105 -1.92 -0.08 7.14
N MET A 106 -2.22 -1.13 7.91
CA MET A 106 -3.59 -1.55 8.18
C MET A 106 -4.14 -0.81 9.40
N CYS A 107 -5.29 -0.16 9.22
CA CYS A 107 -6.08 0.48 10.26
C CYS A 107 -7.39 -0.28 10.42
N VAL A 108 -7.78 -0.53 11.66
CA VAL A 108 -9.00 -1.25 12.02
C VAL A 108 -9.89 -0.36 12.87
N GLU A 109 -11.20 -0.43 12.66
CA GLU A 109 -12.15 0.35 13.46
C GLU A 109 -12.01 0.01 14.96
N GLY A 110 -11.63 1.02 15.76
CA GLY A 110 -11.52 0.90 17.21
C GLY A 110 -10.25 0.22 17.71
N ILE A 111 -9.28 -0.08 16.84
CA ILE A 111 -8.01 -0.70 17.22
C ILE A 111 -6.86 0.14 16.66
N ASP A 112 -5.99 0.61 17.54
CA ASP A 112 -4.74 1.27 17.16
C ASP A 112 -3.65 0.23 16.93
N ASP A 113 -2.81 0.43 15.92
CA ASP A 113 -1.70 -0.46 15.61
C ASP A 113 -2.15 -1.93 15.45
N ALA A 114 -2.99 -2.15 14.45
CA ALA A 114 -3.63 -3.44 14.21
C ALA A 114 -2.62 -4.57 13.96
N GLU A 115 -1.44 -4.24 13.44
CA GLU A 115 -0.32 -5.16 13.23
C GLU A 115 0.20 -5.70 14.57
N VAL A 116 0.42 -4.81 15.55
CA VAL A 116 0.82 -5.21 16.90
C VAL A 116 -0.28 -5.97 17.60
N GLU A 117 -1.54 -5.53 17.50
CA GLU A 117 -2.67 -6.24 18.13
C GLU A 117 -2.80 -7.66 17.58
N LEU A 118 -2.70 -7.85 16.26
CA LEU A 118 -2.69 -9.18 15.65
C LEU A 118 -1.50 -10.01 16.14
N LEU A 119 -0.29 -9.43 16.17
CA LEU A 119 0.91 -10.15 16.58
C LEU A 119 0.87 -10.56 18.06
N ARG A 120 0.30 -9.72 18.94
CA ARG A 120 0.08 -10.06 20.36
C ARG A 120 -0.84 -11.26 20.52
N ARG A 121 -1.96 -11.29 19.78
CA ARG A 121 -2.88 -12.44 19.78
C ARG A 121 -2.20 -13.71 19.25
N ILE A 122 -1.36 -13.58 18.23
CA ILE A 122 -0.55 -14.68 17.70
C ILE A 122 0.45 -15.18 18.75
N ARG A 123 1.21 -14.28 19.39
CA ARG A 123 2.20 -14.62 20.44
C ARG A 123 1.58 -15.29 21.66
N ALA A 124 0.34 -14.96 22.01
CA ALA A 124 -0.40 -15.67 23.06
C ALA A 124 -0.62 -17.17 22.75
N VAL A 125 -0.53 -17.57 21.48
CA VAL A 125 -0.68 -18.97 21.03
C VAL A 125 0.67 -19.63 20.75
N ILE A 126 1.55 -18.97 20.00
CA ILE A 126 2.83 -19.55 19.59
C ILE A 126 3.90 -19.48 20.68
N GLY A 127 3.70 -18.64 21.70
CA GLY A 127 4.61 -18.43 22.80
C GLY A 127 5.64 -17.32 22.54
N PRO A 128 6.32 -16.85 23.60
CA PRO A 128 7.29 -15.75 23.51
C PRO A 128 8.60 -16.17 22.82
N ASP A 129 8.91 -17.47 22.81
CA ASP A 129 10.20 -17.96 22.35
C ASP A 129 10.29 -18.20 20.83
N VAL A 130 9.17 -18.12 20.11
CA VAL A 130 9.14 -18.22 18.65
C VAL A 130 9.71 -16.95 18.03
N ILE A 131 10.63 -17.12 17.07
CA ILE A 131 11.26 -16.03 16.34
C ILE A 131 10.29 -15.50 15.27
N VAL A 132 10.02 -14.20 15.27
CA VAL A 132 9.11 -13.55 14.32
C VAL A 132 9.89 -12.74 13.29
N SER A 133 9.70 -13.05 12.01
CA SER A 133 10.20 -12.24 10.89
C SER A 133 9.02 -11.60 10.17
N ALA A 134 9.02 -10.28 10.03
CA ALA A 134 7.99 -9.54 9.30
C ALA A 134 8.53 -9.02 7.95
N SER A 135 7.78 -9.25 6.88
CA SER A 135 7.97 -8.58 5.59
C SER A 135 6.86 -7.56 5.40
N MET A 136 7.20 -6.35 4.96
CA MET A 136 6.27 -5.23 4.88
C MET A 136 6.44 -4.44 3.57
N ASP A 137 5.42 -3.64 3.26
CA ASP A 137 5.56 -2.53 2.33
C ASP A 137 6.41 -1.41 2.97
N LEU A 138 7.15 -0.65 2.17
CA LEU A 138 7.89 0.53 2.64
C LEU A 138 6.97 1.68 3.09
N HIS A 139 5.72 1.69 2.65
CA HIS A 139 4.65 2.56 3.15
C HIS A 139 4.13 2.11 4.52
N GLY A 140 4.53 0.94 5.03
CA GLY A 140 4.20 0.53 6.39
C GLY A 140 4.70 1.50 7.47
N ASN A 141 4.13 1.40 8.68
CA ASN A 141 4.47 2.24 9.82
C ASN A 141 4.96 1.36 10.97
N VAL A 142 6.27 1.40 11.22
CA VAL A 142 6.90 0.60 12.27
C VAL A 142 6.84 1.36 13.60
N SER A 143 5.84 1.03 14.42
CA SER A 143 5.80 1.44 15.81
C SER A 143 6.93 0.78 16.61
N ARG A 144 7.21 1.35 17.79
CA ARG A 144 8.18 0.77 18.72
C ARG A 144 7.74 -0.62 19.17
N GLU A 145 6.44 -0.79 19.42
CA GLU A 145 5.82 -2.05 19.79
C GLU A 145 5.98 -3.09 18.67
N LEU A 146 5.76 -2.74 17.39
CA LEU A 146 5.94 -3.67 16.29
C LEU A 146 7.41 -4.10 16.14
N ALA A 147 8.33 -3.14 16.31
CA ALA A 147 9.77 -3.43 16.32
C ALA A 147 10.19 -4.32 17.50
N HIS A 148 9.54 -4.18 18.66
CA HIS A 148 9.81 -5.03 19.83
C HIS A 148 9.26 -6.45 19.62
N GLU A 149 8.00 -6.57 19.23
CA GLU A 149 7.28 -7.84 19.06
C GLU A 149 7.78 -8.64 17.85
N SER A 150 8.55 -8.05 16.93
CA SER A 150 9.19 -8.75 15.81
C SER A 150 10.70 -8.90 16.05
N ASP A 151 11.28 -10.07 15.75
CA ASP A 151 12.72 -10.30 15.89
C ASP A 151 13.51 -9.81 14.66
N MET A 152 12.88 -9.83 13.49
CA MET A 152 13.39 -9.21 12.26
C MET A 152 12.26 -8.50 11.54
N LEU A 153 12.58 -7.38 10.90
CA LEU A 153 11.67 -6.63 10.04
C LEU A 153 12.45 -6.23 8.79
N THR A 154 11.80 -6.36 7.64
CA THR A 154 12.33 -5.86 6.37
C THR A 154 11.19 -5.32 5.51
N CYS A 155 11.51 -4.46 4.55
CA CYS A 155 10.52 -3.90 3.64
C CYS A 155 11.02 -3.81 2.20
N TYR A 156 10.09 -3.48 1.30
CA TYR A 156 10.42 -3.15 -0.09
C TYR A 156 11.49 -2.04 -0.14
N ARG A 157 12.33 -2.09 -1.16
CA ARG A 157 13.39 -1.11 -1.43
C ARG A 157 13.11 -0.29 -2.67
N THR A 158 12.02 -0.60 -3.38
CA THR A 158 11.60 0.11 -4.59
C THR A 158 10.19 0.68 -4.47
N ALA A 159 10.01 1.90 -4.97
CA ALA A 159 8.72 2.56 -5.19
C ALA A 159 8.73 3.20 -6.59
N PRO A 160 7.98 2.68 -7.59
CA PRO A 160 7.01 1.58 -7.52
C PRO A 160 7.61 0.24 -7.07
N HIS A 161 6.77 -0.63 -6.50
CA HIS A 161 7.18 -1.90 -5.88
C HIS A 161 7.48 -2.95 -6.95
N GLU A 162 8.75 -3.06 -7.31
CA GLU A 162 9.27 -4.06 -8.24
C GLU A 162 9.92 -5.24 -7.49
N ASP A 163 10.16 -5.10 -6.17
CA ASP A 163 10.91 -6.04 -5.33
C ASP A 163 10.09 -6.72 -4.22
N GLU A 164 8.78 -6.87 -4.43
CA GLU A 164 7.87 -7.52 -3.45
C GLU A 164 8.30 -8.96 -3.16
N SER A 165 8.49 -9.78 -4.19
CA SER A 165 8.83 -11.20 -4.04
C SER A 165 10.20 -11.36 -3.39
N GLU A 166 11.17 -10.54 -3.77
CA GLU A 166 12.53 -10.51 -3.25
C GLU A 166 12.56 -10.13 -1.76
N THR A 167 11.69 -9.21 -1.34
CA THR A 167 11.56 -8.82 0.06
C THR A 167 10.94 -9.93 0.91
N LYS A 168 9.88 -10.56 0.42
CA LYS A 168 9.24 -11.69 1.11
C LYS A 168 10.19 -12.89 1.23
N GLU A 169 10.91 -13.20 0.16
CA GLU A 169 11.95 -14.23 0.15
C GLU A 169 13.10 -13.88 1.12
N ARG A 170 13.58 -12.63 1.14
CA ARG A 170 14.62 -12.17 2.08
C ARG A 170 14.18 -12.32 3.54
N ALA A 171 12.95 -11.97 3.88
CA ALA A 171 12.41 -12.14 5.23
C ALA A 171 12.40 -13.61 5.68
N CYS A 172 12.06 -14.52 4.76
CA CYS A 172 12.04 -15.96 5.00
C CYS A 172 13.45 -16.55 5.09
N ARG A 173 14.35 -16.16 4.18
CA ARG A 173 15.74 -16.58 4.20
C ARG A 173 16.45 -16.18 5.48
N ASN A 174 16.34 -14.91 5.87
CA ASN A 174 16.94 -14.42 7.12
C ASN A 174 16.39 -15.19 8.34
N LEU A 175 15.09 -15.56 8.33
CA LEU A 175 14.48 -16.39 9.38
C LEU A 175 15.05 -17.80 9.43
N VAL A 176 15.17 -18.46 8.27
CA VAL A 176 15.75 -19.79 8.18
C VAL A 176 17.22 -19.78 8.61
N ASP A 177 18.01 -18.82 8.14
CA ASP A 177 19.42 -18.68 8.49
C ASP A 177 19.59 -18.50 10.00
N LEU A 178 18.77 -17.64 10.63
CA LEU A 178 18.79 -17.41 12.07
C LEU A 178 18.47 -18.68 12.87
N LEU A 179 17.43 -19.40 12.47
CA LEU A 179 16.98 -20.62 13.16
C LEU A 179 17.96 -21.79 12.98
N THR A 180 18.63 -21.88 11.85
CA THR A 180 19.61 -22.95 11.55
C THR A 180 20.98 -22.67 12.15
N GLN A 181 21.42 -21.42 12.23
CA GLN A 181 22.66 -21.05 12.94
C GLN A 181 22.55 -21.25 14.45
N SER A 182 21.34 -21.13 15.01
CA SER A 182 21.14 -21.18 16.46
C SER A 182 20.89 -22.59 17.03
N SER A 183 20.77 -23.62 16.19
CA SER A 183 20.47 -24.99 16.67
C SER A 183 21.59 -25.62 17.52
N ASP A 184 22.77 -25.00 17.56
CA ASP A 184 23.95 -25.48 18.29
C ASP A 184 24.23 -24.71 19.61
N VAL A 185 23.38 -23.76 20.00
CA VAL A 185 23.59 -22.93 21.20
C VAL A 185 22.74 -23.42 22.38
N ALA A 186 23.41 -23.76 23.50
CA ALA A 186 22.74 -24.06 24.76
C ALA A 186 22.04 -22.79 25.31
N GLY A 187 20.73 -22.67 25.11
CA GLY A 187 19.94 -21.49 25.55
C GLY A 187 18.78 -21.09 24.64
N GLY A 188 18.61 -21.73 23.48
CA GLY A 188 17.56 -21.39 22.51
C GLY A 188 18.07 -20.49 21.37
N PRO A 189 17.19 -20.08 20.43
CA PRO A 189 17.62 -19.31 19.26
C PRO A 189 18.20 -17.95 19.64
N LEU A 190 19.34 -17.60 19.06
CA LEU A 190 19.92 -16.27 19.20
C LEU A 190 18.97 -15.26 18.54
N ARG A 191 18.76 -14.12 19.19
CA ARG A 191 17.94 -13.01 18.67
C ARG A 191 18.85 -11.85 18.32
N PRO A 192 18.76 -11.30 17.09
CA PRO A 192 19.52 -10.13 16.75
C PRO A 192 19.00 -8.90 17.52
N LEU A 193 19.89 -7.92 17.69
CA LEU A 193 19.57 -6.60 18.17
C LEU A 193 18.91 -5.78 17.06
N LYS A 194 18.06 -4.84 17.43
CA LYS A 194 17.38 -3.93 16.50
C LYS A 194 17.66 -2.50 16.91
N ALA A 195 18.25 -1.70 16.03
CA ALA A 195 18.29 -0.26 16.15
C ALA A 195 17.06 0.31 15.43
N TRP A 196 16.21 1.04 16.16
CA TRP A 196 15.01 1.68 15.63
C TRP A 196 15.11 3.20 15.78
N ILE A 197 14.76 3.93 14.72
CA ILE A 197 14.70 5.39 14.72
C ILE A 197 13.40 5.85 14.07
N PRO A 198 12.47 6.45 14.83
CA PRO A 198 11.35 7.17 14.25
C PRO A 198 11.83 8.47 13.61
N VAL A 199 11.48 8.70 12.35
CA VAL A 199 11.83 9.91 11.61
C VAL A 199 10.54 10.71 11.39
N PRO A 200 10.43 11.97 11.86
CA PRO A 200 9.18 12.75 11.78
C PRO A 200 8.97 13.34 10.37
N ILE A 201 8.86 12.44 9.39
CA ILE A 201 8.50 12.68 8.00
C ILE A 201 7.29 11.80 7.67
N LEU A 202 6.31 12.36 6.98
CA LEU A 202 5.17 11.62 6.45
C LEU A 202 4.80 12.23 5.09
N LEU A 203 5.09 11.51 4.01
CA LEU A 203 4.95 12.00 2.63
C LEU A 203 4.12 11.02 1.78
N PRO A 204 3.40 11.49 0.73
CA PRO A 204 2.80 10.62 -0.28
C PRO A 204 3.82 9.72 -0.97
N GLY A 205 3.40 8.50 -1.32
CA GLY A 205 4.21 7.56 -2.11
C GLY A 205 4.68 8.17 -3.43
N GLU A 206 3.86 9.02 -4.04
CA GLU A 206 4.14 9.77 -5.26
C GLU A 206 5.24 10.83 -5.07
N GLN A 207 5.58 11.19 -3.84
CA GLN A 207 6.75 12.02 -3.52
C GLN A 207 7.99 11.20 -3.20
N THR A 208 7.84 9.94 -2.78
CA THR A 208 8.92 9.09 -2.26
C THR A 208 9.36 8.00 -3.23
N SER A 209 9.04 8.12 -4.52
CA SER A 209 9.48 7.16 -5.54
C SER A 209 11.00 7.04 -5.59
N THR A 210 11.50 5.81 -5.46
CA THR A 210 12.93 5.48 -5.47
C THR A 210 13.57 5.59 -6.86
N ARG A 211 12.78 5.89 -7.90
CA ARG A 211 13.28 6.15 -9.26
C ARG A 211 13.93 7.53 -9.41
N ILE A 212 13.63 8.46 -8.50
CA ILE A 212 14.08 9.86 -8.57
C ILE A 212 14.77 10.30 -7.27
N GLU A 213 15.55 11.38 -7.35
CA GLU A 213 16.14 11.99 -6.17
C GLU A 213 15.07 12.71 -5.32
N PRO A 214 15.20 12.72 -3.98
CA PRO A 214 16.33 12.19 -3.20
C PRO A 214 16.14 10.73 -2.74
N ALA A 215 15.00 10.09 -3.03
CA ALA A 215 14.71 8.73 -2.59
C ALA A 215 15.72 7.73 -3.16
N LYS A 216 16.10 7.89 -4.43
CA LYS A 216 17.11 7.06 -5.08
C LYS A 216 18.42 7.00 -4.27
N SER A 217 19.08 8.14 -4.05
CA SER A 217 20.33 8.18 -3.28
C SER A 217 20.16 7.87 -1.79
N LEU A 218 18.95 7.92 -1.25
CA LEU A 218 18.65 7.46 0.11
C LEU A 218 18.66 5.92 0.17
N TYR A 219 17.93 5.26 -0.74
CA TYR A 219 17.83 3.79 -0.77
C TYR A 219 19.13 3.11 -1.27
N GLU A 220 19.97 3.79 -2.06
CA GLU A 220 21.32 3.32 -2.41
C GLU A 220 22.23 3.08 -1.18
N ILE A 221 21.95 3.72 -0.04
CA ILE A 221 22.71 3.54 1.21
C ILE A 221 22.35 2.23 1.90
N VAL A 222 21.15 1.70 1.70
CA VAL A 222 20.67 0.46 2.35
C VAL A 222 21.63 -0.72 2.14
N PRO A 223 22.00 -1.11 0.90
CA PRO A 223 22.94 -2.21 0.70
C PRO A 223 24.34 -1.93 1.25
N GLU A 224 24.76 -0.66 1.36
CA GLU A 224 26.03 -0.32 2.01
C GLU A 224 25.99 -0.58 3.51
N VAL A 225 24.88 -0.23 4.18
CA VAL A 225 24.69 -0.52 5.61
C VAL A 225 24.58 -2.02 5.86
N GLU A 226 23.89 -2.76 4.99
CA GLU A 226 23.81 -4.22 5.10
C GLU A 226 25.15 -4.93 4.92
N ALA A 227 26.07 -4.36 4.14
CA ALA A 227 27.39 -4.94 3.93
C ALA A 227 28.32 -4.78 5.14
N GLU A 228 27.96 -3.96 6.14
CA GLU A 228 28.76 -3.75 7.33
C GLU A 228 28.82 -5.02 8.20
N PRO A 229 30.01 -5.43 8.70
CA PRO A 229 30.14 -6.60 9.55
C PRO A 229 29.26 -6.51 10.79
N GLY A 230 28.45 -7.56 11.01
CA GLY A 230 27.53 -7.63 12.15
C GLY A 230 26.14 -7.06 11.87
N VAL A 231 25.85 -6.55 10.67
CA VAL A 231 24.49 -6.23 10.22
C VAL A 231 23.87 -7.45 9.51
N VAL A 232 22.58 -7.67 9.72
CA VAL A 232 21.78 -8.72 9.07
C VAL A 232 20.85 -8.15 8.01
N ASP A 233 20.14 -7.06 8.30
CA ASP A 233 19.25 -6.36 7.36
C ASP A 233 19.12 -4.89 7.76
N ALA A 234 18.88 -4.03 6.77
CA ALA A 234 18.59 -2.61 6.96
C ALA A 234 17.40 -2.21 6.09
N ALA A 235 16.51 -1.39 6.65
CA ALA A 235 15.26 -1.02 5.99
C ALA A 235 14.82 0.40 6.34
N ILE A 236 14.13 1.02 5.38
CA ILE A 236 13.56 2.38 5.46
C ILE A 236 12.07 2.27 5.16
N TRP A 237 11.26 2.59 6.16
CA TRP A 237 9.84 2.84 5.96
C TRP A 237 9.62 4.35 5.82
N VAL A 238 8.92 4.76 4.77
CA VAL A 238 8.56 6.16 4.53
C VAL A 238 7.26 6.56 5.24
N GLY A 239 6.50 5.55 5.70
CA GLY A 239 5.20 5.71 6.35
C GLY A 239 4.05 5.87 5.36
N TYR A 240 2.83 5.75 5.88
CA TYR A 240 1.60 5.87 5.08
C TYR A 240 0.82 7.13 5.47
N PRO A 241 0.71 8.14 4.59
CA PRO A 241 0.17 9.43 4.97
C PRO A 241 -1.35 9.50 5.01
N TRP A 242 -2.07 8.51 4.48
CA TRP A 242 -3.54 8.52 4.45
C TRP A 242 -4.17 7.79 5.63
N ALA A 243 -3.39 7.47 6.65
CA ALA A 243 -3.89 7.08 7.97
C ALA A 243 -3.49 8.09 9.04
N ASP A 244 -4.42 8.34 9.97
CA ASP A 244 -4.23 9.23 11.12
C ASP A 244 -4.13 8.39 12.42
N GLU A 245 -2.97 7.74 12.63
CA GLU A 245 -2.61 7.10 13.90
C GLU A 245 -1.31 7.69 14.47
N PRO A 246 -1.08 7.58 15.80
CA PRO A 246 0.15 8.05 16.41
C PRO A 246 1.44 7.44 15.83
N ARG A 247 1.37 6.24 15.24
CA ARG A 247 2.51 5.54 14.65
C ARG A 247 2.87 6.03 13.23
N ASN A 248 2.01 6.79 12.57
CA ASN A 248 2.22 7.18 11.16
C ASN A 248 3.36 8.17 11.01
N ARG A 249 4.48 7.66 10.49
CA ARG A 249 5.72 8.40 10.19
C ARG A 249 6.74 7.47 9.54
N GLY A 250 7.80 8.05 9.01
CA GLY A 250 8.98 7.31 8.61
C GLY A 250 9.66 6.60 9.78
N ALA A 251 10.28 5.46 9.52
CA ALA A 251 11.05 4.70 10.50
C ALA A 251 12.24 4.03 9.82
N ILE A 252 13.36 3.94 10.55
CA ILE A 252 14.53 3.16 10.17
C ILE A 252 14.64 1.98 11.13
N VAL A 253 14.84 0.77 10.59
CA VAL A 253 15.25 -0.39 11.38
C VAL A 253 16.51 -0.98 10.78
N VAL A 254 17.53 -1.18 11.62
CA VAL A 254 18.71 -1.97 11.27
C VAL A 254 18.85 -3.09 12.28
N THR A 255 18.89 -4.33 11.79
CA THR A 255 18.92 -5.54 12.59
C THR A 255 20.29 -6.20 12.48
N GLY A 256 20.84 -6.71 13.58
CA GLY A 256 22.18 -7.30 13.56
C GLY A 256 22.70 -7.78 14.90
N TRP A 257 23.97 -8.11 14.95
CA TRP A 257 24.66 -8.71 16.10
C TRP A 257 25.56 -7.72 16.83
N ASP A 258 26.03 -6.68 16.15
CA ASP A 258 26.87 -5.63 16.72
C ASP A 258 26.05 -4.36 16.95
N ALA A 259 25.87 -3.98 18.22
CA ALA A 259 25.07 -2.82 18.61
C ALA A 259 25.61 -1.50 18.03
N THR A 260 26.92 -1.38 17.87
CA THR A 260 27.57 -0.17 17.33
C THR A 260 27.32 -0.07 15.84
N ALA A 261 27.49 -1.18 15.10
CA ALA A 261 27.30 -1.22 13.65
C ALA A 261 25.85 -0.93 13.27
N ILE A 262 24.87 -1.57 13.94
CA ILE A 262 23.45 -1.33 13.65
C ILE A 262 23.03 0.09 14.01
N ALA A 263 23.53 0.66 15.11
CA ALA A 263 23.24 2.03 15.50
C ALA A 263 23.80 3.03 14.48
N ALA A 264 25.07 2.89 14.11
CA ALA A 264 25.71 3.75 13.12
C ALA A 264 25.01 3.66 11.75
N GLY A 265 24.62 2.45 11.32
CA GLY A 265 23.86 2.23 10.09
C GLY A 265 22.50 2.91 10.13
N ALA A 266 21.75 2.74 11.22
CA ALA A 266 20.44 3.36 11.39
C ALA A 266 20.53 4.90 11.39
N GLU A 267 21.47 5.47 12.14
CA GLU A 267 21.68 6.91 12.23
C GLU A 267 22.12 7.51 10.90
N ARG A 268 22.94 6.79 10.11
CA ARG A 268 23.34 7.19 8.76
C ARG A 268 22.13 7.33 7.84
N LEU A 269 21.24 6.33 7.83
CA LEU A 269 20.01 6.33 7.03
C LEU A 269 19.03 7.41 7.52
N ALA A 270 18.78 7.49 8.83
CA ALA A 270 17.87 8.47 9.43
C ALA A 270 18.32 9.90 9.16
N LYS A 271 19.63 10.18 9.28
CA LYS A 271 20.20 11.50 8.99
C LYS A 271 20.01 11.87 7.52
N LYS A 272 20.33 10.98 6.58
CA LYS A 272 20.11 11.24 5.14
C LYS A 272 18.64 11.51 4.85
N PHE A 273 17.74 10.70 5.40
CA PHE A 273 16.30 10.86 5.18
C PHE A 273 15.78 12.19 5.74
N TRP A 274 16.20 12.53 6.98
CA TRP A 274 15.86 13.81 7.59
C TRP A 274 16.39 15.00 6.79
N ASP A 275 17.67 14.97 6.41
CA ASP A 275 18.31 16.09 5.71
C ASP A 275 17.71 16.33 4.32
N SER A 276 17.29 15.28 3.61
CA SER A 276 16.70 15.38 2.28
C SER A 276 15.20 15.68 2.26
N ARG A 277 14.52 15.73 3.42
CA ARG A 277 13.05 15.86 3.53
C ARG A 277 12.41 16.97 2.69
N LYS A 278 13.12 18.09 2.49
CA LYS A 278 12.63 19.25 1.72
C LYS A 278 12.76 19.07 0.21
N ASP A 279 13.60 18.14 -0.22
CA ASP A 279 13.96 17.92 -1.62
C ASP A 279 13.06 16.89 -2.29
N PHE A 280 12.31 16.08 -1.51
CA PHE A 280 11.25 15.23 -2.05
C PHE A 280 10.21 16.08 -2.82
N LYS A 281 9.82 15.60 -4.00
CA LYS A 281 8.86 16.19 -4.93
C LYS A 281 8.03 15.09 -5.54
N PHE A 282 6.84 15.45 -6.00
CA PHE A 282 6.04 14.54 -6.80
C PHE A 282 6.78 14.13 -8.08
N VAL A 283 6.61 12.86 -8.47
CA VAL A 283 7.15 12.29 -9.72
C VAL A 283 6.64 12.96 -11.00
N ALA A 284 5.59 13.77 -10.89
CA ALA A 284 4.96 14.49 -11.99
C ALA A 284 4.79 15.98 -11.67
N PRO A 285 4.68 16.86 -12.68
CA PRO A 285 4.17 18.21 -12.48
C PRO A 285 2.77 18.18 -11.85
N THR A 286 2.61 18.83 -10.69
CA THR A 286 1.33 18.91 -9.99
C THR A 286 0.65 20.25 -10.17
N ARG A 287 -0.67 20.24 -10.38
CA ARG A 287 -1.52 21.45 -10.42
C ARG A 287 -2.92 21.14 -9.88
N SER A 288 -3.76 22.17 -9.75
CA SER A 288 -5.20 21.93 -9.54
C SER A 288 -5.80 21.22 -10.75
N PHE A 289 -6.85 20.42 -10.54
CA PHE A 289 -7.51 19.66 -11.61
C PHE A 289 -7.96 20.54 -12.78
N LYS A 290 -8.49 21.74 -12.48
CA LYS A 290 -8.84 22.74 -13.50
C LYS A 290 -7.64 23.11 -14.36
N GLN A 291 -6.50 23.42 -13.74
CA GLN A 291 -5.28 23.78 -14.46
C GLN A 291 -4.73 22.60 -15.27
N CYS A 292 -4.84 21.36 -14.79
CA CYS A 292 -4.47 20.18 -15.59
C CYS A 292 -5.33 20.08 -16.86
N ILE A 293 -6.66 20.24 -16.75
CA ILE A 293 -7.57 20.25 -17.92
C ILE A 293 -7.23 21.40 -18.87
N ASP A 294 -6.99 22.61 -18.35
CA ASP A 294 -6.67 23.78 -19.17
C ASP A 294 -5.34 23.60 -19.93
N THR A 295 -4.31 23.02 -19.27
CA THR A 295 -3.03 22.68 -19.91
C THR A 295 -3.22 21.62 -20.98
N ALA A 296 -3.97 20.55 -20.69
CA ALA A 296 -4.23 19.47 -21.63
C ALA A 296 -5.00 19.95 -22.88
N LEU A 297 -5.99 20.84 -22.71
CA LEU A 297 -6.73 21.46 -23.81
C LEU A 297 -5.87 22.37 -24.69
N ALA A 298 -4.87 23.02 -24.12
CA ALA A 298 -3.96 23.90 -24.84
C ALA A 298 -2.76 23.17 -25.47
N SER A 299 -2.48 21.93 -25.05
CA SER A 299 -1.36 21.14 -25.53
C SER A 299 -1.59 20.68 -26.97
N PRO A 300 -0.58 20.77 -27.86
CA PRO A 300 -0.61 20.12 -29.17
C PRO A 300 -0.17 18.64 -29.11
N VAL A 301 0.19 18.15 -27.93
CA VAL A 301 0.74 16.80 -27.68
C VAL A 301 -0.36 15.93 -27.08
N HIS A 302 -0.66 14.82 -27.77
CA HIS A 302 -1.72 13.89 -27.39
C HIS A 302 -1.22 12.43 -27.53
N PRO A 303 -1.70 11.51 -26.68
CA PRO A 303 -2.67 11.74 -25.60
C PRO A 303 -2.04 12.44 -24.39
N PHE A 304 -2.78 13.39 -23.80
CA PHE A 304 -2.39 14.04 -22.56
C PHE A 304 -3.04 13.32 -21.38
N PHE A 305 -2.23 12.79 -20.47
CA PHE A 305 -2.75 12.09 -19.29
C PHE A 305 -2.93 13.03 -18.10
N ILE A 306 -4.04 12.88 -17.38
CA ILE A 306 -4.28 13.56 -16.10
C ILE A 306 -4.57 12.50 -15.05
N SER A 307 -3.80 12.51 -13.98
CA SER A 307 -4.13 11.73 -12.78
C SER A 307 -5.16 12.50 -11.93
N ASP A 308 -6.30 11.88 -11.66
CA ASP A 308 -7.25 12.26 -10.62
C ASP A 308 -6.80 11.62 -9.31
N SER A 309 -5.81 12.24 -8.67
CA SER A 309 -4.97 11.57 -7.67
C SER A 309 -5.63 11.35 -6.30
N GLY A 310 -6.60 12.19 -5.92
CA GLY A 310 -7.24 12.15 -4.60
C GLY A 310 -8.19 10.97 -4.37
N ASP A 311 -8.57 10.27 -5.44
CA ASP A 311 -9.43 9.09 -5.37
C ASP A 311 -8.79 7.84 -6.02
N ASN A 312 -7.49 7.67 -5.81
CA ASN A 312 -6.74 6.51 -6.29
C ASN A 312 -7.15 5.20 -5.55
N PRO A 313 -7.75 4.21 -6.23
CA PRO A 313 -8.09 2.93 -5.60
C PRO A 313 -6.87 2.14 -5.07
N THR A 314 -5.70 2.32 -5.66
CA THR A 314 -4.49 1.59 -5.22
C THR A 314 -3.80 2.21 -4.02
N ALA A 315 -4.29 3.35 -3.52
CA ALA A 315 -3.79 3.98 -2.30
C ALA A 315 -4.84 4.00 -1.17
N GLY A 316 -6.02 3.42 -1.39
CA GLY A 316 -7.13 3.42 -0.43
C GLY A 316 -8.31 4.36 -0.74
N GLY A 317 -8.31 5.07 -1.87
CA GLY A 317 -9.45 5.88 -2.33
C GLY A 317 -10.66 5.00 -2.69
N SER A 318 -11.89 5.48 -2.52
CA SER A 318 -13.08 4.65 -2.77
C SER A 318 -13.25 4.29 -4.26
N GLY A 319 -12.67 5.09 -5.16
CA GLY A 319 -12.81 5.00 -6.61
C GLY A 319 -14.13 5.58 -7.13
N ASP A 320 -15.07 5.92 -6.24
CA ASP A 320 -16.40 6.41 -6.58
C ASP A 320 -16.62 7.90 -6.33
N VAL A 321 -15.58 8.65 -5.95
CA VAL A 321 -15.67 10.11 -5.81
C VAL A 321 -15.99 10.72 -7.19
N THR A 322 -17.14 11.38 -7.30
CA THR A 322 -17.65 11.95 -8.57
C THR A 322 -17.14 13.35 -8.85
N TRP A 323 -16.38 13.95 -7.92
CA TRP A 323 -15.96 15.35 -8.00
C TRP A 323 -15.23 15.67 -9.30
N GLY A 324 -14.25 14.85 -9.69
CA GLY A 324 -13.46 15.05 -10.91
C GLY A 324 -14.33 14.98 -12.17
N LEU A 325 -15.13 13.92 -12.31
CA LEU A 325 -16.05 13.75 -13.44
C LEU A 325 -17.09 14.88 -13.53
N THR A 326 -17.60 15.36 -12.39
CA THR A 326 -18.54 16.48 -12.34
C THR A 326 -17.88 17.76 -12.87
N ARG A 327 -16.67 18.09 -12.39
CA ARG A 327 -15.91 19.26 -12.85
C ARG A 327 -15.55 19.16 -14.33
N LEU A 328 -15.25 17.97 -14.83
CA LEU A 328 -15.00 17.73 -16.24
C LEU A 328 -16.25 18.02 -17.08
N LEU A 329 -17.39 17.42 -16.71
CA LEU A 329 -18.63 17.57 -17.45
C LEU A 329 -19.22 18.98 -17.38
N ASP A 330 -18.87 19.79 -16.39
CA ASP A 330 -19.23 21.21 -16.30
C ASP A 330 -18.54 22.09 -17.37
N ARG A 331 -17.45 21.62 -18.00
CA ARG A 331 -16.70 22.40 -19.00
C ARG A 331 -17.46 22.47 -20.34
N SER A 332 -17.54 23.67 -20.91
CA SER A 332 -18.21 23.94 -22.20
C SER A 332 -17.58 23.20 -23.38
N GLU A 333 -16.27 23.00 -23.34
CA GLU A 333 -15.42 22.42 -24.38
C GLU A 333 -15.81 20.97 -24.68
N PHE A 334 -16.38 20.27 -23.69
CA PHE A 334 -16.75 18.86 -23.81
C PHE A 334 -18.25 18.63 -24.01
N LYS A 335 -19.08 19.68 -24.08
CA LYS A 335 -20.54 19.54 -24.26
C LYS A 335 -20.93 19.03 -25.64
N SER A 336 -20.13 19.35 -26.67
CA SER A 336 -20.36 18.88 -28.05
C SER A 336 -19.64 17.56 -28.30
N PRO A 337 -20.24 16.58 -29.00
CA PRO A 337 -19.54 15.37 -29.45
C PRO A 337 -18.39 15.64 -30.44
N SER A 338 -18.33 16.85 -31.02
CA SER A 338 -17.22 17.31 -31.86
C SER A 338 -16.09 17.99 -31.08
N GLY A 339 -16.22 18.11 -29.75
CA GLY A 339 -15.17 18.65 -28.89
C GLY A 339 -13.99 17.68 -28.72
N PRO A 340 -12.95 18.09 -27.98
CA PRO A 340 -11.83 17.22 -27.66
C PRO A 340 -12.31 15.96 -26.94
N LYS A 341 -11.86 14.79 -27.39
CA LYS A 341 -12.23 13.49 -26.82
C LYS A 341 -11.54 13.31 -25.49
N VAL A 342 -12.31 12.92 -24.49
CA VAL A 342 -11.80 12.63 -23.14
C VAL A 342 -12.24 11.24 -22.74
N ILE A 343 -11.32 10.42 -22.25
CA ILE A 343 -11.64 9.19 -21.51
C ILE A 343 -11.52 9.50 -20.02
N TYR A 344 -12.54 9.15 -19.22
CA TYR A 344 -12.48 9.25 -17.76
C TYR A 344 -12.67 7.86 -17.14
N ALA A 345 -11.62 7.35 -16.49
CA ALA A 345 -11.56 6.03 -15.86
C ALA A 345 -11.33 6.17 -14.35
N SER A 346 -12.24 5.74 -13.49
CA SER A 346 -13.61 5.28 -13.73
C SER A 346 -14.48 5.67 -12.53
N VAL A 347 -15.78 5.39 -12.58
CA VAL A 347 -16.70 5.59 -11.45
C VAL A 347 -17.57 4.34 -11.27
N PRO A 348 -17.50 3.63 -10.13
CA PRO A 348 -18.45 2.59 -9.80
C PRO A 348 -19.90 3.10 -9.79
N GLY A 349 -20.80 2.32 -10.37
CA GLY A 349 -22.22 2.63 -10.43
C GLY A 349 -23.02 1.40 -10.86
N PRO A 350 -23.22 0.40 -9.99
CA PRO A 350 -23.85 -0.87 -10.34
C PRO A 350 -25.22 -0.70 -11.01
N GLN A 351 -26.04 0.22 -10.52
CA GLN A 351 -27.37 0.50 -11.09
C GLN A 351 -27.29 1.20 -12.46
N ALA A 352 -26.32 2.10 -12.64
CA ALA A 352 -26.06 2.73 -13.94
C ALA A 352 -25.62 1.70 -14.97
N VAL A 353 -24.67 0.82 -14.61
CA VAL A 353 -24.21 -0.28 -15.47
C VAL A 353 -25.37 -1.20 -15.84
N GLN A 354 -26.20 -1.60 -14.88
CA GLN A 354 -27.38 -2.44 -15.15
C GLN A 354 -28.33 -1.77 -16.14
N THR A 355 -28.59 -0.47 -15.98
CA THR A 355 -29.46 0.29 -16.88
C THR A 355 -28.88 0.36 -18.30
N MET A 356 -27.57 0.60 -18.43
CA MET A 356 -26.88 0.65 -19.72
C MET A 356 -26.89 -0.72 -20.42
N VAL A 357 -26.70 -1.81 -19.66
CA VAL A 357 -26.78 -3.19 -20.17
C VAL A 357 -28.16 -3.50 -20.72
N GLN A 358 -29.21 -3.13 -19.99
CA GLN A 358 -30.59 -3.37 -20.42
C GLN A 358 -30.97 -2.56 -21.66
N ALA A 359 -30.48 -1.33 -21.78
CA ALA A 359 -30.74 -0.48 -22.93
C ALA A 359 -29.94 -0.88 -24.18
N GLY A 360 -28.73 -1.40 -23.99
CA GLY A 360 -27.84 -1.86 -25.06
C GLY A 360 -26.99 -0.75 -25.69
N VAL A 361 -25.92 -1.17 -26.39
CA VAL A 361 -25.01 -0.27 -27.10
C VAL A 361 -25.76 0.57 -28.14
N GLY A 362 -25.47 1.86 -28.19
CA GLY A 362 -26.10 2.84 -29.07
C GLY A 362 -27.33 3.54 -28.49
N ALA A 363 -27.94 2.99 -27.43
CA ALA A 363 -29.07 3.64 -26.76
C ALA A 363 -28.64 4.93 -26.04
N THR A 364 -29.54 5.92 -25.97
CA THR A 364 -29.37 7.08 -25.10
C THR A 364 -30.10 6.83 -23.79
N VAL A 365 -29.38 6.90 -22.67
CA VAL A 365 -29.91 6.65 -21.34
C VAL A 365 -29.60 7.82 -20.41
N THR A 366 -30.38 7.95 -19.35
CA THR A 366 -30.05 8.79 -18.20
C THR A 366 -29.79 7.91 -17.00
N VAL A 367 -28.62 8.04 -16.39
CA VAL A 367 -28.17 7.21 -15.27
C VAL A 367 -27.53 8.08 -14.19
N THR A 368 -27.54 7.59 -12.95
CA THR A 368 -26.83 8.20 -11.82
C THR A 368 -25.77 7.23 -11.33
N ALA A 369 -24.54 7.70 -11.11
CA ALA A 369 -23.40 6.87 -10.69
C ALA A 369 -22.49 7.57 -9.67
N GLY A 370 -21.68 6.77 -8.98
CA GLY A 370 -20.70 7.20 -7.99
C GLY A 370 -21.29 7.79 -6.71
N ALA A 371 -20.40 8.10 -5.77
CA ALA A 371 -20.70 8.65 -4.45
C ALA A 371 -21.75 7.83 -3.66
N GLU A 372 -21.76 6.51 -3.86
CA GLU A 372 -22.52 5.57 -3.04
C GLU A 372 -21.76 5.31 -1.72
N VAL A 373 -20.43 5.31 -1.79
CA VAL A 373 -19.51 5.15 -0.65
C VAL A 373 -18.99 6.52 -0.22
N ASP A 374 -18.30 7.24 -1.12
CA ASP A 374 -17.70 8.54 -0.79
C ASP A 374 -18.42 9.71 -1.47
N HIS A 375 -19.29 10.35 -0.69
CA HIS A 375 -20.05 11.54 -1.08
C HIS A 375 -19.56 12.82 -0.41
N ILE A 376 -18.38 12.80 0.24
CA ILE A 376 -17.87 13.92 1.05
C ILE A 376 -17.60 15.15 0.19
N HIS A 377 -17.07 14.95 -1.02
CA HIS A 377 -16.63 16.03 -1.89
C HIS A 377 -17.62 16.37 -3.01
N ALA A 378 -18.45 15.41 -3.41
CA ALA A 378 -19.52 15.57 -4.39
C ALA A 378 -20.55 14.45 -4.23
N GLY A 379 -21.83 14.73 -4.50
CA GLY A 379 -22.87 13.70 -4.52
C GLY A 379 -22.87 12.87 -5.81
N PRO A 380 -23.75 11.87 -5.93
CA PRO A 380 -23.88 11.06 -7.13
C PRO A 380 -24.14 11.93 -8.37
N ILE A 381 -23.56 11.55 -9.51
CA ILE A 381 -23.66 12.33 -10.74
C ILE A 381 -24.69 11.73 -11.69
N THR A 382 -25.70 12.52 -12.06
CA THR A 382 -26.67 12.16 -13.09
C THR A 382 -26.20 12.63 -14.47
N MET A 383 -26.18 11.70 -15.42
CA MET A 383 -25.67 11.92 -16.77
C MET A 383 -26.64 11.37 -17.81
N THR A 384 -26.84 12.11 -18.89
CA THR A 384 -27.57 11.64 -20.08
C THR A 384 -26.59 11.49 -21.24
N GLY A 385 -26.51 10.30 -21.81
CA GLY A 385 -25.51 10.01 -22.84
C GLY A 385 -25.81 8.74 -23.64
N ARG A 386 -25.00 8.52 -24.68
CA ARG A 386 -25.08 7.31 -25.51
C ARG A 386 -24.26 6.19 -24.89
N VAL A 387 -24.81 4.99 -24.76
CA VAL A 387 -24.06 3.79 -24.39
C VAL A 387 -23.08 3.48 -25.53
N HIS A 388 -21.79 3.69 -25.30
CA HIS A 388 -20.73 3.50 -26.30
C HIS A 388 -20.28 2.05 -26.41
N SER A 389 -20.08 1.39 -25.27
CA SER A 389 -19.64 0.00 -25.20
C SER A 389 -20.01 -0.63 -23.87
N ILE A 390 -20.06 -1.96 -23.85
CA ILE A 390 -20.31 -2.80 -22.68
C ILE A 390 -19.34 -3.98 -22.75
N LYS A 391 -18.69 -4.29 -21.63
CA LYS A 391 -17.82 -5.46 -21.45
C LYS A 391 -18.29 -6.26 -20.25
N HIS A 392 -18.42 -7.57 -20.43
CA HIS A 392 -18.75 -8.52 -19.36
C HIS A 392 -17.55 -9.43 -19.07
N GLY A 393 -17.51 -9.98 -17.86
CA GLY A 393 -16.52 -10.97 -17.46
C GLY A 393 -15.16 -10.37 -17.09
N ASP A 394 -15.13 -9.08 -16.75
CA ASP A 394 -13.93 -8.51 -16.15
C ASP A 394 -13.71 -9.09 -14.75
N LYS A 395 -12.46 -9.40 -14.41
CA LYS A 395 -12.12 -10.09 -13.15
C LYS A 395 -12.43 -9.25 -11.91
N ASP A 396 -12.29 -7.92 -12.01
CA ASP A 396 -12.42 -7.00 -10.89
C ASP A 396 -13.76 -6.28 -10.95
N ALA A 397 -14.06 -5.67 -12.11
CA ALA A 397 -15.25 -4.85 -12.29
C ALA A 397 -16.53 -5.67 -12.54
N VAL A 398 -16.42 -6.97 -12.89
CA VAL A 398 -17.50 -7.85 -13.38
C VAL A 398 -18.10 -7.39 -14.70
N THR A 399 -18.74 -6.22 -14.70
CA THR A 399 -19.28 -5.56 -15.89
C THR A 399 -18.80 -4.12 -15.93
N GLU A 400 -18.35 -3.68 -17.10
CA GLU A 400 -17.91 -2.32 -17.39
C GLU A 400 -18.76 -1.77 -18.54
N ALA A 401 -19.15 -0.50 -18.46
CA ALA A 401 -19.92 0.15 -19.52
C ALA A 401 -19.47 1.59 -19.72
N VAL A 402 -19.38 2.03 -20.97
CA VAL A 402 -18.94 3.39 -21.31
C VAL A 402 -20.13 4.23 -21.73
N LEU A 403 -20.34 5.36 -21.03
CA LEU A 403 -21.35 6.35 -21.37
C LEU A 403 -20.67 7.54 -22.06
N GLN A 404 -21.06 7.83 -23.30
CA GLN A 404 -20.62 9.04 -23.99
C GLN A 404 -21.55 10.21 -23.69
N VAL A 405 -21.03 11.24 -23.04
CA VAL A 405 -21.70 12.52 -22.74
C VAL A 405 -20.94 13.64 -23.44
N GLY A 406 -21.50 14.21 -24.50
CA GLY A 406 -20.76 15.13 -25.36
C GLY A 406 -19.53 14.45 -25.96
N SER A 407 -18.33 14.97 -25.71
CA SER A 407 -17.05 14.34 -26.10
C SER A 407 -16.36 13.54 -24.98
N VAL A 408 -16.99 13.42 -23.79
CA VAL A 408 -16.48 12.61 -22.68
C VAL A 408 -16.99 11.18 -22.78
N PHE A 409 -16.07 10.22 -22.68
CA PHE A 409 -16.31 8.78 -22.56
C PHE A 409 -16.05 8.39 -21.10
N ALA A 410 -17.11 8.41 -20.30
CA ALA A 410 -17.04 8.05 -18.88
C ALA A 410 -17.19 6.53 -18.73
N ILE A 411 -16.20 5.89 -18.10
CA ILE A 411 -16.25 4.46 -17.81
C ILE A 411 -16.95 4.25 -16.46
N LEU A 412 -18.04 3.49 -16.48
CA LEU A 412 -18.79 3.08 -15.30
C LEU A 412 -18.59 1.59 -15.05
N THR A 413 -18.37 1.22 -13.79
CA THR A 413 -18.08 -0.17 -13.41
C THR A 413 -19.11 -0.70 -12.42
N GLN A 414 -19.37 -2.01 -12.47
CA GLN A 414 -20.25 -2.66 -11.49
C GLN A 414 -19.56 -2.80 -10.15
N LEU A 415 -18.27 -3.15 -10.13
CA LEU A 415 -17.42 -3.14 -8.94
C LEU A 415 -16.20 -2.23 -9.15
N ARG A 416 -15.59 -1.80 -8.05
CA ARG A 416 -14.38 -0.97 -8.04
C ARG A 416 -13.23 -1.69 -8.75
N LYS A 417 -12.57 -1.00 -9.68
CA LYS A 417 -11.44 -1.49 -10.45
C LYS A 417 -10.44 -0.35 -10.75
N PRO A 418 -9.13 -0.57 -10.55
CA PRO A 418 -8.11 0.34 -11.06
C PRO A 418 -7.83 0.09 -12.56
N TYR A 419 -7.40 1.12 -13.29
CA TYR A 419 -7.09 1.06 -14.72
C TYR A 419 -5.59 1.24 -14.91
N HIS A 420 -4.88 0.17 -15.21
CA HIS A 420 -3.40 0.15 -15.26
C HIS A 420 -2.87 -0.21 -16.65
N HIS A 421 -3.67 -0.92 -17.44
CA HIS A 421 -3.21 -1.52 -18.68
C HIS A 421 -3.91 -0.90 -19.88
N GLN A 422 -3.24 -0.90 -21.03
CA GLN A 422 -3.85 -0.45 -22.28
C GLN A 422 -5.13 -1.25 -22.60
N ARG A 423 -5.14 -2.54 -22.28
CA ARG A 423 -6.30 -3.43 -22.48
C ARG A 423 -7.55 -2.99 -21.72
N ASP A 424 -7.39 -2.33 -20.57
CA ASP A 424 -8.52 -1.85 -19.77
C ASP A 424 -9.37 -0.83 -20.56
N PHE A 425 -8.76 -0.16 -21.54
CA PHE A 425 -9.44 0.76 -22.44
C PHE A 425 -9.85 0.09 -23.76
N THR A 426 -8.95 -0.70 -24.38
CA THR A 426 -9.24 -1.27 -25.70
C THR A 426 -10.36 -2.32 -25.67
N ASP A 427 -10.49 -3.07 -24.57
CA ASP A 427 -11.60 -4.01 -24.39
C ASP A 427 -12.97 -3.29 -24.28
N LEU A 428 -12.95 -1.98 -24.00
CA LEU A 428 -14.11 -1.10 -23.98
C LEU A 428 -14.29 -0.34 -25.31
N ASN A 429 -13.66 -0.77 -26.39
CA ASN A 429 -13.68 -0.09 -27.68
C ASN A 429 -13.25 1.39 -27.59
N LEU A 430 -12.30 1.70 -26.68
CA LEU A 430 -11.65 2.99 -26.56
C LEU A 430 -10.22 2.90 -27.11
N ASN A 431 -9.70 4.02 -27.62
CA ASN A 431 -8.30 4.10 -28.09
C ASN A 431 -7.57 5.19 -27.30
N PRO A 432 -6.94 4.87 -26.16
CA PRO A 432 -6.28 5.86 -25.31
C PRO A 432 -5.11 6.55 -26.04
N ARG A 433 -4.43 5.87 -26.97
CA ARG A 433 -3.31 6.44 -27.75
C ARG A 433 -3.72 7.47 -28.80
N ALA A 434 -5.00 7.51 -29.16
CA ALA A 434 -5.54 8.45 -30.16
C ALA A 434 -6.59 9.40 -29.56
N THR A 435 -6.68 9.46 -28.23
CA THR A 435 -7.59 10.36 -27.51
C THR A 435 -6.86 11.64 -27.13
N ASP A 436 -7.55 12.78 -27.11
CA ASP A 436 -6.90 14.06 -26.77
C ASP A 436 -6.46 14.08 -25.29
N ILE A 437 -7.34 13.63 -24.39
CA ILE A 437 -7.12 13.60 -22.94
C ILE A 437 -7.56 12.25 -22.34
N VAL A 438 -6.72 11.66 -21.49
CA VAL A 438 -7.06 10.46 -20.71
C VAL A 438 -6.94 10.79 -19.23
N ILE A 439 -8.03 10.63 -18.48
CA ILE A 439 -8.07 10.88 -17.04
C ILE A 439 -8.22 9.54 -16.31
N VAL A 440 -7.30 9.27 -15.41
CA VAL A 440 -7.24 8.02 -14.62
C VAL A 440 -7.15 8.33 -13.13
N LYS A 441 -7.83 7.56 -12.30
CA LYS A 441 -7.71 7.64 -10.83
C LYS A 441 -6.51 6.84 -10.33
N ILE A 442 -5.34 7.44 -10.37
CA ILE A 442 -4.08 6.82 -9.93
C ILE A 442 -3.10 7.85 -9.38
N GLY A 443 -2.19 7.44 -8.51
CA GLY A 443 -1.11 8.27 -8.00
C GLY A 443 -0.09 8.68 -9.06
N TYR A 444 0.69 7.72 -9.53
CA TYR A 444 1.60 7.84 -10.67
C TYR A 444 1.16 6.94 -11.82
N LEU A 445 1.56 7.25 -13.05
CA LEU A 445 1.24 6.39 -14.18
C LEU A 445 2.01 5.06 -14.07
N GLU A 446 1.27 3.95 -14.06
CA GLU A 446 1.83 2.61 -14.24
C GLU A 446 2.58 2.49 -15.58
N PRO A 447 3.52 1.54 -15.73
CA PRO A 447 4.40 1.45 -16.90
C PRO A 447 3.69 1.58 -18.25
N GLU A 448 2.60 0.83 -18.48
CA GLU A 448 1.85 0.90 -19.74
C GLU A 448 1.15 2.25 -19.96
N LEU A 449 0.63 2.88 -18.89
CA LEU A 449 0.00 4.20 -19.00
C LEU A 449 1.03 5.28 -19.29
N PHE A 450 2.19 5.20 -18.63
CA PHE A 450 3.31 6.10 -18.85
C PHE A 450 3.81 6.00 -20.30
N ASP A 451 3.94 4.78 -20.84
CA ASP A 451 4.31 4.52 -22.23
C ASP A 451 3.23 4.95 -23.26
N MET A 452 1.99 5.11 -22.82
CA MET A 452 0.91 5.67 -23.65
C MET A 452 0.90 7.20 -23.64
N ALA A 453 1.26 7.81 -22.51
CA ALA A 453 1.21 9.25 -22.33
C ALA A 453 2.27 9.95 -23.20
N ALA A 454 1.83 10.90 -24.03
CA ALA A 454 2.76 11.78 -24.73
C ALA A 454 3.19 12.97 -23.85
N ASP A 455 2.33 13.34 -22.89
CA ASP A 455 2.62 14.23 -21.76
C ASP A 455 1.63 13.90 -20.62
N TRP A 456 1.94 14.27 -19.38
CA TRP A 456 1.05 14.00 -18.25
C TRP A 456 1.22 14.95 -17.06
N MET A 457 0.16 15.07 -16.27
CA MET A 457 0.14 15.84 -15.03
C MET A 457 -0.62 15.12 -13.93
N LEU A 458 -0.22 15.38 -12.69
CA LEU A 458 -0.93 14.92 -11.50
C LEU A 458 -1.85 16.03 -11.00
N GLY A 459 -3.16 15.80 -11.11
CA GLY A 459 -4.19 16.70 -10.61
C GLY A 459 -4.41 16.50 -9.12
N LEU A 460 -4.17 17.54 -8.32
CA LEU A 460 -4.39 17.53 -6.87
C LEU A 460 -5.88 17.65 -6.54
N THR A 461 -6.61 16.56 -6.73
CA THR A 461 -8.05 16.43 -6.46
C THR A 461 -8.33 16.06 -5.01
N PRO A 462 -9.51 16.43 -4.47
CA PRO A 462 -9.91 16.00 -3.14
C PRO A 462 -10.37 14.54 -3.13
N GLY A 463 -10.19 13.85 -2.01
CA GLY A 463 -10.67 12.49 -1.76
C GLY A 463 -9.99 11.86 -0.56
N GLY A 464 -10.34 10.61 -0.25
CA GLY A 464 -9.77 9.87 0.88
C GLY A 464 -8.26 9.63 0.78
N VAL A 465 -7.65 9.85 -0.39
CA VAL A 465 -6.20 9.75 -0.62
C VAL A 465 -5.62 11.02 -1.22
N ASP A 466 -6.12 12.18 -0.78
CA ASP A 466 -5.66 13.49 -1.22
C ASP A 466 -4.13 13.64 -1.12
N GLN A 467 -3.50 13.95 -2.25
CA GLN A 467 -2.05 14.15 -2.36
C GLN A 467 -1.56 15.43 -1.69
N ASP A 468 -2.42 16.44 -1.54
CA ASP A 468 -2.15 17.58 -0.67
C ASP A 468 -2.56 17.21 0.76
N ILE A 469 -1.73 16.38 1.39
CA ILE A 469 -2.01 15.73 2.68
C ILE A 469 -2.32 16.71 3.81
N LYS A 470 -1.95 17.99 3.69
CA LYS A 470 -2.32 19.04 4.65
C LYS A 470 -3.82 19.34 4.67
N ARG A 471 -4.54 19.03 3.58
CA ARG A 471 -6.00 19.20 3.48
C ARG A 471 -6.80 18.13 4.23
N LEU A 472 -6.20 16.96 4.48
CA LEU A 472 -6.84 15.82 5.14
C LEU A 472 -7.12 16.07 6.63
N GLY A 473 -6.31 16.94 7.26
CA GLY A 473 -6.58 17.43 8.61
C GLY A 473 -6.20 16.45 9.72
N HIS A 474 -5.09 15.73 9.59
CA HIS A 474 -4.53 14.84 10.62
C HIS A 474 -4.50 15.46 12.01
N LYS A 475 -5.00 14.71 13.00
CA LYS A 475 -5.11 15.11 14.41
C LYS A 475 -4.38 14.19 15.36
N ARG A 476 -4.13 12.94 14.97
CA ARG A 476 -3.62 11.87 15.84
C ARG A 476 -2.14 11.58 15.63
N ILE A 477 -1.57 11.95 14.49
CA ILE A 477 -0.12 11.89 14.27
C ILE A 477 0.64 12.67 15.35
N ARG A 478 1.83 12.18 15.72
CA ARG A 478 2.72 12.88 16.65
C ARG A 478 3.36 14.08 15.95
N ARG A 479 3.32 15.25 16.58
CA ARG A 479 3.85 16.52 16.03
C ARG A 479 4.98 17.06 16.90
N PRO A 480 5.98 17.78 16.32
CA PRO A 480 6.02 18.27 14.93
C PRO A 480 6.34 17.17 13.90
N MET A 481 5.69 17.23 12.73
CA MET A 481 5.82 16.27 11.63
C MET A 481 6.01 16.99 10.30
N TRP A 482 7.06 16.69 9.54
CA TRP A 482 7.19 17.20 8.17
C TRP A 482 6.26 16.42 7.23
N PRO A 483 5.50 17.07 6.32
CA PRO A 483 5.48 18.50 5.99
C PRO A 483 4.41 19.32 6.72
N PHE A 484 3.61 18.72 7.62
CA PHE A 484 2.53 19.37 8.35
C PHE A 484 3.02 20.56 9.20
N ASP A 485 4.15 20.38 9.85
CA ASP A 485 4.84 21.38 10.67
C ASP A 485 6.20 21.70 10.01
N THR A 486 6.47 22.99 9.80
CA THR A 486 7.73 23.44 9.16
C THR A 486 8.75 23.98 10.15
N THR A 487 8.34 24.15 11.41
CA THR A 487 9.15 24.66 12.50
C THR A 487 9.26 23.59 13.57
N PHE A 488 10.50 23.20 13.88
CA PHE A 488 10.83 22.21 14.89
C PHE A 488 11.51 22.95 16.05
N PRO A 489 10.90 23.03 17.25
CA PRO A 489 11.49 23.75 18.38
C PRO A 489 12.88 23.25 18.78
N GLN A 490 13.09 21.94 18.60
CA GLN A 490 14.39 21.29 18.66
C GLN A 490 14.56 20.42 17.41
N PRO A 491 15.79 20.22 16.92
CA PRO A 491 16.05 19.19 15.91
C PRO A 491 15.49 17.84 16.39
N PRO A 492 14.91 17.02 15.50
CA PRO A 492 14.41 15.71 15.92
C PRO A 492 15.56 14.83 16.41
N ASP A 493 15.27 14.02 17.42
CA ASP A 493 16.21 13.04 17.95
C ASP A 493 16.31 11.85 16.99
N ILE A 494 17.37 11.87 16.18
CA ILE A 494 17.72 10.83 15.22
C ILE A 494 18.75 9.85 15.77
N THR A 495 18.88 9.72 17.10
CA THR A 495 19.74 8.69 17.71
C THR A 495 19.08 7.32 17.68
N ALA A 496 19.89 6.27 17.52
CA ALA A 496 19.41 4.89 17.52
C ALA A 496 18.89 4.47 18.89
N ARG A 497 17.66 3.95 18.93
CA ARG A 497 17.11 3.26 20.11
C ARG A 497 17.31 1.76 19.92
N ILE A 498 18.11 1.14 20.78
CA ILE A 498 18.27 -0.32 20.78
C ILE A 498 17.03 -0.92 21.41
N ILE A 499 16.23 -1.62 20.61
CA ILE A 499 15.01 -2.27 21.05
C ILE A 499 15.35 -3.59 21.73
N ALA A 500 14.78 -3.82 22.91
CA ALA A 500 14.88 -5.09 23.62
C ALA A 500 14.43 -6.28 22.75
N LYS A 501 14.89 -7.48 23.10
CA LYS A 501 14.46 -8.69 22.41
C LYS A 501 12.97 -8.92 22.65
N SER A 502 12.32 -9.58 21.69
CA SER A 502 10.87 -9.81 21.73
C SER A 502 10.41 -10.66 22.93
N ASN A 503 11.29 -11.46 23.51
CA ASN A 503 11.02 -12.27 24.70
C ASN A 503 11.51 -11.64 26.01
N GLU A 504 12.02 -10.40 25.96
CA GLU A 504 12.39 -9.59 27.11
C GLU A 504 11.36 -8.46 27.29
N PRO A 505 11.13 -7.96 28.51
CA PRO A 505 10.26 -6.80 28.72
C PRO A 505 10.72 -5.60 27.90
N MET A 506 9.78 -4.91 27.25
CA MET A 506 10.07 -3.69 26.52
C MET A 506 10.50 -2.57 27.48
N ASP A 507 11.68 -1.98 27.26
CA ASP A 507 12.28 -0.95 28.11
C ASP A 507 12.87 0.24 27.31
N GLY A 508 13.21 1.32 28.01
CA GLY A 508 13.69 2.55 27.37
C GLY A 508 12.58 3.49 26.87
N PRO A 509 12.95 4.67 26.35
CA PRO A 509 12.00 5.68 25.88
C PRO A 509 11.32 5.26 24.57
N ASP A 510 10.07 5.72 24.40
CA ASP A 510 9.34 5.65 23.13
C ASP A 510 9.83 6.71 22.14
N GLU A 511 10.15 7.90 22.66
CA GLU A 511 10.82 9.01 21.96
C GLU A 511 11.89 9.63 22.83
#